data_AF-A0A6B3HWT8-F1
#
_entry.id   AF-A0A6B3HWT8-F1
#
_cell.length_a   1.000
_cell.length_b   1.000
_cell.length_c   1.000
_cell.angle_alpha   90.00
_cell.angle_beta   90.00
_cell.angle_gamma   90.00
#
_symmetry.space_group_name_H-M   'P 1'
#
loop_
_entity.id
_entity.type
_entity.pdbx_description
1 polymer ?
#
loop_
_entity_poly.entity_id
_entity_poly.type
_entity_poly.pdbx_seq_one_letter_code
_entity_poly.pdbx_strand_id
1 'polypeptide(L)'
;NAMLRILFSRLGKPHIGSPNAFSFNVASIKASGAITVERGAGTKTEKQTYTRTGGMCVRCEGRGTVSDIDLTQLYDDTKSIAEGAFTIPGWKSDSWWTVRTYAESGFLDPDKPIRKYTKKEMQDFLYREPTKVKVEGVNLTFEGLIPKIQKSFLSKDKEAMQPHIRAFVERAVTFTTCPECEGTRLSEGARSSKIKKISIADACAMQISDLADWVRELDEPS
;
A
#
# COMPACT_ATOMS: atom_id res chain seq x y z
N ASN A 1 20.16 -13.96 0.09
CA ASN A 1 19.32 -13.35 1.15
C ASN A 1 18.89 -14.29 2.27
N ALA A 2 18.66 -15.59 2.05
CA ALA A 2 18.25 -16.49 3.15
C ALA A 2 19.25 -16.55 4.30
N MET A 3 20.56 -16.63 4.00
CA MET A 3 21.63 -16.67 5.02
C MET A 3 21.72 -15.38 5.84
N LEU A 4 21.60 -14.20 5.20
CA LEU A 4 21.56 -12.92 5.91
C LEU A 4 20.40 -12.84 6.91
N ARG A 5 19.21 -13.36 6.54
CA ARG A 5 18.06 -13.39 7.48
C ARG A 5 18.34 -14.25 8.71
N ILE A 6 19.08 -15.36 8.55
CA ILE A 6 19.51 -16.19 9.68
C ILE A 6 20.50 -15.44 10.55
N LEU A 7 21.52 -14.83 9.94
CA LEU A 7 22.53 -14.04 10.62
C LEU A 7 21.91 -12.91 11.47
N PHE A 8 21.05 -12.09 10.86
CA PHE A 8 20.36 -10.99 11.54
C PHE A 8 19.37 -11.47 12.61
N SER A 9 18.72 -12.63 12.42
CA SER A 9 17.90 -13.21 13.49
C SER A 9 18.70 -13.64 14.72
N ARG A 10 19.97 -14.00 14.54
CA ARG A 10 20.85 -14.42 15.65
C ARG A 10 21.55 -13.24 16.32
N LEU A 11 22.15 -12.36 15.52
CA LEU A 11 23.10 -11.35 16.00
C LEU A 11 22.54 -9.92 15.98
N GLY A 12 21.43 -9.68 15.26
CA GLY A 12 20.87 -8.34 15.07
C GLY A 12 20.34 -7.74 16.38
N LYS A 13 20.67 -6.46 16.61
CA LYS A 13 20.19 -5.68 17.75
C LYS A 13 19.43 -4.43 17.27
N PRO A 14 18.19 -4.17 17.73
CA PRO A 14 17.38 -5.02 18.61
C PRO A 14 17.03 -6.37 17.96
N HIS A 15 16.79 -7.39 18.79
CA HIS A 15 16.31 -8.68 18.32
C HIS A 15 14.80 -8.59 18.04
N ILE A 16 14.40 -8.83 16.79
CA ILE A 16 13.01 -8.69 16.34
C ILE A 16 12.30 -10.02 16.07
N GLY A 17 13.03 -11.14 16.20
CA GLY A 17 12.51 -12.50 16.07
C GLY A 17 13.23 -13.34 15.02
N SER A 18 12.51 -14.35 14.53
CA SER A 18 13.01 -15.36 13.58
C SER A 18 13.48 -14.76 12.24
N PRO A 19 14.15 -15.53 11.37
CA PRO A 19 14.53 -15.08 10.03
C PRO A 19 13.36 -14.51 9.19
N ASN A 20 12.12 -14.93 9.47
CA ASN A 20 10.93 -14.41 8.82
C ASN A 20 10.66 -12.93 9.13
N ALA A 21 11.09 -12.44 10.30
CA ALA A 21 10.98 -11.04 10.68
C ALA A 21 11.87 -10.12 9.81
N PHE A 22 12.76 -10.69 9.00
CA PHE A 22 13.64 -9.99 8.08
C PHE A 22 13.32 -10.28 6.60
N SER A 23 12.14 -10.87 6.33
CA SER A 23 11.73 -11.22 4.98
C SER A 23 10.77 -10.19 4.39
N PHE A 24 11.12 -9.59 3.25
CA PHE A 24 10.28 -8.59 2.58
C PHE A 24 8.94 -9.12 2.07
N ASN A 25 8.77 -10.45 1.97
CA ASN A 25 7.55 -11.11 1.48
C ASN A 25 6.73 -11.80 2.58
N VAL A 26 7.07 -11.61 3.86
CA VAL A 26 6.33 -12.19 4.99
C VAL A 26 5.66 -11.07 5.78
N ALA A 27 4.33 -11.11 5.85
CA ALA A 27 3.53 -10.16 6.61
C ALA A 27 3.59 -10.46 8.10
N SER A 28 3.49 -9.43 8.93
CA SER A 28 3.18 -9.59 10.35
C SER A 28 1.72 -10.00 10.53
N ILE A 29 1.46 -11.00 11.37
CA ILE A 29 0.11 -11.46 11.69
C ILE A 29 -0.12 -11.44 13.20
N LYS A 30 -1.34 -11.11 13.61
CA LYS A 30 -1.83 -11.19 14.98
C LYS A 30 -3.17 -11.91 14.99
N ALA A 31 -3.26 -12.99 15.75
CA ALA A 31 -4.49 -13.74 15.99
C ALA A 31 -4.77 -13.74 17.49
N SER A 32 -6.05 -13.66 17.87
CA SER A 32 -6.48 -13.81 19.26
C SER A 32 -7.60 -14.82 19.33
N GLY A 33 -7.48 -15.82 20.21
CA GLY A 33 -8.46 -16.88 20.40
C GLY A 33 -8.58 -17.27 21.86
N ALA A 34 -9.60 -18.06 22.18
CA ALA A 34 -9.72 -18.69 23.49
C ALA A 34 -9.17 -20.12 23.40
N ILE A 35 -8.24 -20.47 24.28
CA ILE A 35 -7.80 -21.84 24.48
C ILE A 35 -8.50 -22.37 25.72
N THR A 36 -9.32 -23.39 25.50
CA THR A 36 -9.92 -24.17 26.58
C THR A 36 -8.98 -25.30 26.93
N VAL A 37 -8.46 -25.31 28.15
CA VAL A 37 -7.63 -26.40 28.65
C VAL A 37 -8.47 -27.21 29.63
N GLU A 38 -8.76 -28.45 29.28
CA GLU A 38 -9.36 -29.43 30.18
C GLU A 38 -8.26 -30.16 30.93
N ARG A 39 -8.26 -30.06 32.26
CA ARG A 39 -7.42 -30.88 33.14
C ARG A 39 -8.36 -31.62 34.10
N GLY A 40 -7.92 -32.75 34.65
CA GLY A 40 -8.75 -33.60 35.53
C GLY A 40 -9.34 -32.94 36.79
N ALA A 41 -9.03 -31.66 37.06
CA ALA A 41 -9.61 -30.84 38.12
C ALA A 41 -10.52 -29.69 37.63
N GLY A 42 -10.83 -29.60 36.33
CA GLY A 42 -11.77 -28.62 35.76
C GLY A 42 -11.38 -28.08 34.37
N THR A 43 -12.33 -27.39 33.74
CA THR A 43 -12.17 -26.72 32.44
C THR A 43 -11.83 -25.24 32.66
N LYS A 44 -10.70 -24.77 32.12
CA LYS A 44 -10.31 -23.35 32.17
C LYS A 44 -10.16 -22.79 30.77
N THR A 45 -10.94 -21.76 30.46
CA THR A 45 -10.87 -21.04 29.18
C THR A 45 -10.05 -19.77 29.35
N GLU A 46 -8.94 -19.66 28.63
CA GLU A 46 -8.06 -18.48 28.64
C GLU A 46 -7.93 -17.88 27.25
N LYS A 47 -8.02 -16.55 27.16
CA LYS A 47 -7.78 -15.83 25.91
C LYS A 47 -6.27 -15.74 25.65
N GLN A 48 -5.79 -16.38 24.58
CA GLN A 48 -4.42 -16.26 24.11
C GLN A 48 -4.33 -15.40 22.85
N THR A 49 -3.21 -14.69 22.74
CA THR A 49 -2.86 -13.91 21.56
C THR A 49 -1.60 -14.51 20.94
N TYR A 50 -1.67 -14.85 19.66
CA TYR A 50 -0.54 -15.30 18.85
C TYR A 50 -0.10 -14.18 17.92
N THR A 51 1.18 -13.80 17.97
CA THR A 51 1.77 -12.84 17.05
C THR A 51 2.95 -13.47 16.34
N ARG A 52 3.02 -13.31 15.03
CA ARG A 52 4.21 -13.61 14.23
C ARG A 52 4.65 -12.36 13.50
N THR A 53 5.85 -11.88 13.81
CA THR A 53 6.47 -10.72 13.17
C THR A 53 7.01 -11.09 11.79
N GLY A 54 6.63 -10.32 10.79
CA GLY A 54 7.15 -10.38 9.42
C GLY A 54 8.02 -9.17 9.08
N GLY A 55 8.87 -9.33 8.07
CA GLY A 55 9.79 -8.28 7.62
C GLY A 55 9.25 -7.41 6.49
N MET A 56 8.04 -7.64 6.00
CA MET A 56 7.46 -6.90 4.87
C MET A 56 7.06 -5.48 5.27
N CYS A 57 7.44 -4.49 4.47
CA CYS A 57 6.89 -3.13 4.60
C CYS A 57 5.38 -3.16 4.34
N VAL A 58 4.60 -2.60 5.26
CA VAL A 58 3.13 -2.64 5.21
C VAL A 58 2.59 -1.75 4.10
N ARG A 59 3.14 -0.54 3.92
CA ARG A 59 2.64 0.42 2.92
C ARG A 59 2.83 -0.01 1.47
N CYS A 60 3.94 -0.67 1.14
CA CYS A 60 4.21 -1.11 -0.24
C CYS A 60 4.08 -2.62 -0.44
N GLU A 61 3.66 -3.37 0.59
CA GLU A 61 3.56 -4.83 0.57
C GLU A 61 4.85 -5.50 0.04
N GLY A 62 6.00 -4.96 0.46
CA GLY A 62 7.29 -5.48 0.03
C GLY A 62 7.61 -5.27 -1.45
N ARG A 63 6.96 -4.32 -2.15
CA ARG A 63 7.32 -3.91 -3.51
C ARG A 63 8.50 -2.94 -3.57
N GLY A 64 8.63 -2.06 -2.56
CA GLY A 64 9.65 -1.01 -2.50
C GLY A 64 9.24 0.28 -3.20
N THR A 65 8.26 0.23 -4.08
CA THR A 65 7.64 1.39 -4.72
C THR A 65 6.19 1.50 -4.29
N VAL A 66 5.69 2.73 -4.18
CA VAL A 66 4.25 3.00 -4.10
C VAL A 66 3.80 3.65 -5.40
N SER A 67 2.63 3.25 -5.87
CA SER A 67 1.96 3.94 -6.97
C SER A 67 1.42 5.25 -6.41
N ASP A 68 2.11 6.36 -6.67
CA ASP A 68 1.55 7.67 -6.43
C ASP A 68 0.85 8.14 -7.68
N ILE A 69 -0.32 8.76 -7.51
CA ILE A 69 -1.16 9.17 -8.65
C ILE A 69 -1.10 10.68 -8.76
N ASP A 70 -0.55 11.17 -9.86
CA ASP A 70 -0.55 12.59 -10.17
C ASP A 70 -1.99 13.04 -10.45
N LEU A 71 -2.56 13.75 -9.48
CA LEU A 71 -3.94 14.25 -9.52
C LEU A 71 -4.17 15.21 -10.69
N THR A 72 -3.14 15.93 -11.13
CA THR A 72 -3.24 16.87 -12.27
C THR A 72 -3.45 16.15 -13.60
N GLN A 73 -3.09 14.86 -13.67
CA GLN A 73 -3.41 14.00 -14.81
C GLN A 73 -4.84 13.47 -14.76
N LEU A 74 -5.50 13.52 -13.59
CA LEU A 74 -6.84 12.95 -13.39
C LEU A 74 -7.98 13.93 -13.64
N TYR A 75 -7.80 15.18 -13.23
CA TYR A 75 -8.80 16.23 -13.39
C TYR A 75 -8.16 17.62 -13.50
N ASP A 76 -8.89 18.52 -14.15
CA ASP A 76 -8.65 19.96 -14.18
C ASP A 76 -9.35 20.61 -12.98
N ASP A 77 -8.58 21.10 -12.02
CA ASP A 77 -9.11 21.65 -10.77
C ASP A 77 -9.76 23.04 -10.94
N THR A 78 -9.54 23.69 -12.08
CA THR A 78 -10.13 24.99 -12.41
C THR A 78 -11.58 24.88 -12.83
N LYS A 79 -12.03 23.68 -13.20
CA LYS A 79 -13.38 23.36 -13.68
C LYS A 79 -14.21 22.66 -12.61
N SER A 80 -15.52 22.76 -12.77
CA SER A 80 -16.48 21.97 -12.00
C SER A 80 -16.66 20.57 -12.62
N ILE A 81 -17.32 19.66 -11.88
CA ILE A 81 -17.63 18.32 -12.40
C ILE A 81 -18.60 18.44 -13.59
N ALA A 82 -19.57 19.35 -13.51
CA ALA A 82 -20.54 19.62 -14.58
C ALA A 82 -19.87 20.18 -15.84
N GLU A 83 -18.78 20.95 -15.72
CA GLU A 83 -18.00 21.50 -16.83
C GLU A 83 -17.03 20.47 -17.48
N GLY A 84 -17.01 19.23 -16.98
CA GLY A 84 -16.15 18.18 -17.50
C GLY A 84 -14.70 18.29 -17.02
N ALA A 85 -14.50 18.38 -15.70
CA ALA A 85 -13.17 18.44 -15.08
C ALA A 85 -12.30 17.19 -15.34
N PHE A 86 -12.86 16.00 -15.55
CA PHE A 86 -12.04 14.78 -15.66
C PHE A 86 -11.18 14.74 -16.92
N THR A 87 -9.88 14.45 -16.76
CA THR A 87 -8.90 14.33 -17.85
C THR A 87 -8.61 12.89 -18.27
N ILE A 88 -9.19 11.91 -17.57
CA ILE A 88 -8.97 10.47 -17.75
C ILE A 88 -9.57 9.96 -19.09
N PRO A 89 -8.81 9.19 -19.90
CA PRO A 89 -9.33 8.58 -21.12
C PRO A 89 -10.50 7.62 -20.86
N GLY A 90 -11.55 7.70 -21.69
CA GLY A 90 -12.79 6.91 -21.53
C GLY A 90 -13.73 7.40 -20.43
N TRP A 91 -13.39 8.51 -19.77
CA TRP A 91 -14.25 9.20 -18.79
C TRP A 91 -14.77 10.55 -19.31
N LYS A 92 -14.29 10.96 -20.50
CA LYS A 92 -14.74 12.18 -21.16
C LYS A 92 -15.90 11.85 -22.11
N SER A 93 -17.09 12.34 -21.77
CA SER A 93 -18.30 12.43 -22.63
C SER A 93 -19.05 11.15 -23.02
N ASP A 94 -18.48 9.96 -22.85
CA ASP A 94 -19.12 8.66 -23.13
C ASP A 94 -19.54 7.88 -21.87
N SER A 95 -18.91 8.14 -20.72
CA SER A 95 -19.32 7.62 -19.40
C SER A 95 -20.30 8.55 -18.67
N TRP A 96 -21.45 8.88 -19.28
CA TRP A 96 -22.54 9.68 -18.67
C TRP A 96 -22.80 9.29 -17.20
N TRP A 97 -22.87 7.98 -16.94
CA TRP A 97 -23.10 7.45 -15.60
C TRP A 97 -22.00 7.77 -14.58
N THR A 98 -20.74 7.82 -14.99
CA THR A 98 -19.64 8.09 -14.05
C THR A 98 -19.68 9.53 -13.56
N VAL A 99 -19.73 10.51 -14.47
CA VAL A 99 -19.80 11.94 -14.11
C VAL A 99 -21.06 12.21 -13.28
N ARG A 100 -22.18 11.62 -13.70
CA ARG A 100 -23.47 11.76 -13.01
C ARG A 100 -23.47 11.14 -11.61
N THR A 101 -22.77 10.02 -11.41
CA THR A 101 -22.62 9.43 -10.08
C THR A 101 -21.89 10.38 -9.13
N TYR A 102 -20.89 11.13 -9.60
CA TYR A 102 -20.23 12.14 -8.77
C TYR A 102 -21.13 13.37 -8.55
N ALA A 103 -21.76 13.87 -9.62
CA ALA A 103 -22.60 15.06 -9.59
C ALA A 103 -23.87 14.89 -8.73
N GLU A 104 -24.52 13.73 -8.79
CA GLU A 104 -25.76 13.42 -8.07
C GLU A 104 -25.51 12.58 -6.81
N SER A 105 -24.24 12.42 -6.39
CA SER A 105 -23.90 11.65 -5.18
C SER A 105 -24.47 12.24 -3.89
N GLY A 106 -24.74 13.55 -3.87
CA GLY A 106 -25.08 14.31 -2.68
C GLY A 106 -23.88 14.60 -1.76
N PHE A 107 -22.67 14.18 -2.13
CA PHE A 107 -21.44 14.44 -1.37
C PHE A 107 -20.63 15.62 -1.90
N LEU A 108 -20.85 16.00 -3.16
CA LEU A 108 -20.08 17.01 -3.88
C LEU A 108 -21.02 18.03 -4.51
N ASP A 109 -20.56 19.27 -4.62
CA ASP A 109 -21.20 20.30 -5.41
C ASP A 109 -20.71 20.20 -6.87
N PRO A 110 -21.59 19.86 -7.83
CA PRO A 110 -21.20 19.62 -9.22
C PRO A 110 -20.86 20.90 -10.00
N ASP A 111 -21.37 22.05 -9.57
CA ASP A 111 -21.20 23.35 -10.25
C ASP A 111 -20.01 24.13 -9.70
N LYS A 112 -19.52 23.73 -8.53
CA LYS A 112 -18.35 24.32 -7.89
C LYS A 112 -17.05 23.80 -8.51
N PRO A 113 -16.11 24.69 -8.90
CA PRO A 113 -14.78 24.27 -9.32
C PRO A 113 -14.07 23.43 -8.25
N ILE A 114 -13.40 22.36 -8.65
CA ILE A 114 -12.78 21.39 -7.72
C ILE A 114 -11.78 22.07 -6.78
N ARG A 115 -11.00 23.05 -7.26
CA ARG A 115 -10.06 23.82 -6.42
C ARG A 115 -10.71 24.56 -5.24
N LYS A 116 -12.03 24.81 -5.30
CA LYS A 116 -12.78 25.47 -4.24
C LYS A 116 -13.39 24.47 -3.24
N TYR A 117 -13.25 23.17 -3.48
CA TYR A 117 -13.79 22.15 -2.58
C TYR A 117 -13.23 22.31 -1.17
N THR A 118 -14.10 22.12 -0.19
CA THR A 118 -13.71 22.01 1.21
C THR A 118 -12.85 20.77 1.41
N LYS A 119 -12.11 20.71 2.52
CA LYS A 119 -11.31 19.52 2.85
C LYS A 119 -12.15 18.25 2.90
N LYS A 120 -13.41 18.35 3.35
CA LYS A 120 -14.35 17.22 3.39
C LYS A 120 -14.78 16.80 1.99
N GLU A 121 -15.22 17.74 1.16
CA GLU A 121 -15.58 17.48 -0.25
C GLU A 121 -14.41 16.87 -1.02
N MET A 122 -13.19 17.37 -0.82
CA MET A 122 -11.98 16.83 -1.46
C MET A 122 -11.66 15.41 -0.97
N GLN A 123 -11.79 15.15 0.34
CA GLN A 123 -11.62 13.81 0.88
C GLN A 123 -12.65 12.84 0.32
N ASP A 124 -13.91 13.26 0.24
CA ASP A 124 -15.00 12.45 -0.31
C ASP A 124 -14.83 12.22 -1.82
N PHE A 125 -14.35 13.23 -2.56
CA PHE A 125 -14.05 13.13 -3.98
C PHE A 125 -12.91 12.17 -4.30
N LEU A 126 -11.80 12.25 -3.56
CA LEU A 126 -10.59 11.49 -3.86
C LEU A 126 -10.57 10.09 -3.24
N TYR A 127 -10.99 9.94 -1.99
CA TYR A 127 -10.66 8.78 -1.16
C TYR A 127 -11.86 8.05 -0.56
N ARG A 128 -13.09 8.48 -0.83
CA ARG A 128 -14.28 7.84 -0.24
C ARG A 128 -14.38 6.36 -0.57
N GLU A 129 -14.72 5.58 0.44
CA GLU A 129 -15.02 4.17 0.27
C GLU A 129 -16.31 3.97 -0.56
N PRO A 130 -16.42 2.83 -1.28
CA PRO A 130 -17.61 2.51 -2.07
C PRO A 130 -18.90 2.59 -1.26
N THR A 131 -19.73 3.58 -1.58
CA THR A 131 -20.99 3.89 -0.91
C THR A 131 -22.13 3.79 -1.92
N LYS A 132 -23.21 3.11 -1.57
CA LYS A 132 -24.40 3.05 -2.43
C LYS A 132 -25.12 4.40 -2.43
N VAL A 133 -25.37 4.93 -3.62
CA VAL A 133 -26.11 6.16 -3.86
C VAL A 133 -27.27 5.87 -4.82
N LYS A 134 -28.35 6.63 -4.69
CA LYS A 134 -29.47 6.58 -5.62
C LYS A 134 -29.38 7.76 -6.58
N VAL A 135 -29.24 7.45 -7.86
CA VAL A 135 -29.14 8.42 -8.96
C VAL A 135 -30.31 8.09 -9.89
N GLU A 136 -31.29 8.98 -9.99
CA GLU A 136 -32.54 8.79 -10.74
C GLU A 136 -33.25 7.43 -10.52
N GLY A 137 -33.33 6.98 -9.27
CA GLY A 137 -33.99 5.70 -8.94
C GLY A 137 -33.17 4.45 -9.25
N VAL A 138 -31.98 4.59 -9.83
CA VAL A 138 -31.00 3.51 -9.99
C VAL A 138 -30.04 3.50 -8.80
N ASN A 139 -29.80 2.32 -8.23
CA ASN A 139 -28.77 2.16 -7.20
C ASN A 139 -27.40 2.07 -7.88
N LEU A 140 -26.60 3.12 -7.74
CA LEU A 140 -25.21 3.18 -8.18
C LEU A 140 -24.27 3.13 -6.97
N THR A 141 -23.01 2.82 -7.21
CA THR A 141 -21.97 2.86 -6.18
C THR A 141 -21.07 4.06 -6.45
N PHE A 142 -21.11 5.04 -5.57
CA PHE A 142 -20.15 6.13 -5.52
C PHE A 142 -18.88 5.63 -4.84
N GLU A 143 -17.74 5.87 -5.45
CA GLU A 143 -16.42 5.59 -4.87
C GLU A 143 -15.49 6.76 -5.20
N GLY A 144 -14.53 7.03 -4.33
CA GLY A 144 -13.53 8.06 -4.56
C GLY A 144 -12.76 7.81 -5.86
N LEU A 145 -12.26 8.89 -6.46
CA LEU A 145 -11.56 8.84 -7.74
C LEU A 145 -10.34 7.91 -7.71
N ILE A 146 -9.56 7.95 -6.64
CA ILE A 146 -8.33 7.16 -6.49
C ILE A 146 -8.65 5.66 -6.37
N PRO A 147 -9.51 5.19 -5.44
CA PRO A 147 -9.93 3.79 -5.39
C PRO A 147 -10.47 3.26 -6.72
N LYS A 148 -11.27 4.07 -7.43
CA LYS A 148 -11.85 3.70 -8.74
C LYS A 148 -10.79 3.50 -9.82
N ILE A 149 -9.79 4.38 -9.88
CA ILE A 149 -8.67 4.29 -10.82
C ILE A 149 -7.77 3.11 -10.48
N GLN A 150 -7.44 2.94 -9.20
CA GLN A 150 -6.64 1.79 -8.74
C GLN A 150 -7.33 0.47 -9.13
N LYS A 151 -8.64 0.36 -8.92
CA LYS A 151 -9.40 -0.83 -9.31
C LYS A 151 -9.51 -1.00 -10.83
N SER A 152 -9.70 0.07 -11.59
CA SER A 152 -9.95 -0.01 -13.03
C SER A 152 -8.69 -0.22 -13.87
N PHE A 153 -7.57 0.36 -13.44
CA PHE A 153 -6.30 0.35 -14.18
C PHE A 153 -5.21 -0.49 -13.51
N LEU A 154 -5.08 -0.51 -12.18
CA LEU A 154 -3.98 -1.27 -11.53
C LEU A 154 -4.28 -2.75 -11.31
N SER A 155 -5.54 -3.19 -11.47
CA SER A 155 -5.91 -4.61 -11.38
C SER A 155 -5.73 -5.38 -12.68
N LYS A 156 -5.52 -4.69 -13.81
CA LYS A 156 -5.37 -5.30 -15.13
C LYS A 156 -3.90 -5.38 -15.52
N ASP A 157 -3.55 -6.39 -16.31
CA ASP A 157 -2.22 -6.49 -16.90
C ASP A 157 -1.96 -5.29 -17.83
N LYS A 158 -0.82 -4.62 -17.66
CA LYS A 158 -0.42 -3.46 -18.46
C LYS A 158 -0.28 -3.81 -19.94
N GLU A 159 0.08 -5.05 -20.24
CA GLU A 159 0.24 -5.53 -21.63
C GLU A 159 -1.10 -5.81 -22.32
N ALA A 160 -2.16 -6.04 -21.54
CA ALA A 160 -3.52 -6.22 -22.04
C ALA A 160 -4.29 -4.90 -22.21
N MET A 161 -3.69 -3.75 -21.86
CA MET A 161 -4.34 -2.44 -22.00
C MET A 161 -4.22 -1.88 -23.40
N GLN A 162 -5.24 -1.12 -23.82
CA GLN A 162 -5.17 -0.34 -25.06
C GLN A 162 -4.03 0.69 -24.97
N PRO A 163 -3.29 0.97 -26.07
CA PRO A 163 -2.10 1.81 -26.03
C PRO A 163 -2.31 3.20 -25.39
N HIS A 164 -3.45 3.83 -25.66
CA HIS A 164 -3.77 5.15 -25.11
C HIS A 164 -4.06 5.12 -23.60
N ILE A 165 -4.62 4.02 -23.09
CA ILE A 165 -4.82 3.79 -21.65
C ILE A 165 -3.48 3.54 -20.97
N ARG A 166 -2.63 2.69 -21.56
CA ARG A 166 -1.28 2.43 -21.03
C ARG A 166 -0.48 3.71 -20.92
N ALA A 167 -0.46 4.53 -21.97
CA ALA A 167 0.24 5.82 -21.96
C ALA A 167 -0.33 6.77 -20.89
N PHE A 168 -1.64 6.73 -20.62
CA PHE A 168 -2.23 7.47 -19.51
C PHE A 168 -1.78 6.94 -18.16
N VAL A 169 -1.80 5.63 -17.93
CA VAL A 169 -1.35 5.01 -16.68
C VAL A 169 0.13 5.31 -16.41
N GLU A 170 0.99 5.26 -17.44
CA GLU A 170 2.41 5.58 -17.32
C GLU A 170 2.66 7.06 -16.96
N ARG A 171 1.80 7.98 -17.42
CA ARG A 171 1.88 9.41 -17.05
C ARG A 171 1.25 9.72 -15.69
N ALA A 172 0.09 9.13 -15.41
CA ALA A 172 -0.71 9.44 -14.22
C ALA A 172 -0.24 8.68 -12.98
N VAL A 173 0.34 7.49 -13.15
CA VAL A 173 0.85 6.68 -12.04
C VAL A 173 2.36 6.78 -12.02
N THR A 174 2.88 7.68 -11.21
CA THR A 174 4.30 7.73 -10.90
C THR A 174 4.63 6.63 -9.91
N PHE A 175 5.50 5.70 -10.30
CA PHE A 175 6.10 4.77 -9.35
C PHE A 175 7.15 5.55 -8.57
N THR A 176 6.80 5.98 -7.37
CA THR A 176 7.76 6.63 -6.47
C THR A 176 8.32 5.60 -5.50
N THR A 177 9.55 5.84 -5.06
CA THR A 177 10.16 5.07 -3.97
C THR A 177 9.26 5.16 -2.76
N CYS A 178 8.93 4.02 -2.15
CA CYS A 178 8.06 3.99 -0.98
C CYS A 178 8.66 4.87 0.13
N PRO A 179 7.96 5.93 0.61
CA PRO A 179 8.53 6.82 1.63
C PRO A 179 8.72 6.13 2.97
N GLU A 180 7.95 5.06 3.24
CA GLU A 180 8.04 4.36 4.53
C GLU A 180 9.28 3.48 4.60
N CYS A 181 9.62 2.75 3.53
CA CYS A 181 10.76 1.84 3.52
C CYS A 181 11.95 2.34 2.68
N GLU A 182 11.82 3.49 2.04
CA GLU A 182 12.84 4.10 1.16
C GLU A 182 13.33 3.13 0.08
N GLY A 183 12.44 2.27 -0.43
CA GLY A 183 12.79 1.28 -1.46
C GLY A 183 13.36 -0.04 -0.94
N THR A 184 13.69 -0.15 0.35
CA THR A 184 14.27 -1.37 0.94
C THR A 184 13.31 -2.56 0.99
N ARG A 185 12.00 -2.33 0.82
CA ARG A 185 10.91 -3.33 0.87
C ARG A 185 10.66 -3.91 2.27
N LEU A 186 11.43 -3.49 3.27
CA LEU A 186 11.46 -4.05 4.61
C LEU A 186 10.70 -3.18 5.62
N SER A 187 10.15 -3.81 6.65
CA SER A 187 9.51 -3.14 7.77
C SER A 187 10.52 -2.32 8.57
N GLU A 188 10.03 -1.33 9.32
CA GLU A 188 10.87 -0.53 10.23
C GLU A 188 11.62 -1.41 11.23
N GLY A 189 10.96 -2.44 11.80
CA GLY A 189 11.61 -3.38 12.70
C GLY A 189 12.80 -4.11 12.06
N ALA A 190 12.65 -4.59 10.83
CA ALA A 190 13.73 -5.24 10.08
C ALA A 190 14.91 -4.30 9.79
N ARG A 191 14.63 -3.01 9.54
CA ARG A 191 15.67 -1.99 9.28
C ARG A 191 16.34 -1.46 10.55
N SER A 192 15.63 -1.43 11.67
CA SER A 192 16.17 -0.94 12.94
C SER A 192 17.15 -1.94 13.56
N SER A 193 16.99 -3.24 13.28
CA SER A 193 17.90 -4.29 13.72
C SER A 193 19.21 -4.29 12.93
N LYS A 194 20.32 -4.07 13.64
CA LYS A 194 21.65 -3.86 13.07
C LYS A 194 22.69 -4.82 13.65
N ILE A 195 23.67 -5.17 12.84
CA ILE A 195 24.92 -5.83 13.24
C ILE A 195 26.05 -4.87 12.91
N LYS A 196 26.88 -4.49 13.89
CA LYS A 196 27.96 -3.49 13.71
C LYS A 196 27.49 -2.22 12.94
N LYS A 197 26.33 -1.67 13.32
CA LYS A 197 25.66 -0.50 12.71
C LYS A 197 25.06 -0.68 11.30
N ILE A 198 25.18 -1.86 10.70
CA ILE A 198 24.66 -2.19 9.37
C ILE A 198 23.34 -2.96 9.52
N SER A 199 22.28 -2.49 8.85
CA SER A 199 20.99 -3.21 8.79
C SER A 199 21.01 -4.28 7.69
N ILE A 200 20.01 -5.15 7.68
CA ILE A 200 19.92 -6.16 6.62
C ILE A 200 19.68 -5.53 5.23
N ALA A 201 19.02 -4.37 5.20
CA ALA A 201 18.82 -3.61 3.96
C ALA A 201 20.16 -3.12 3.40
N ASP A 202 21.00 -2.56 4.27
CA ASP A 202 22.33 -2.07 3.92
C ASP A 202 23.22 -3.22 3.44
N ALA A 203 23.23 -4.35 4.17
CA ALA A 203 23.99 -5.54 3.80
C ALA A 203 23.56 -6.12 2.44
N CYS A 204 22.26 -6.03 2.10
CA CYS A 204 21.77 -6.45 0.78
C CYS A 204 22.12 -5.47 -0.35
N ALA A 205 22.43 -4.21 -0.03
CA ALA A 205 22.82 -3.19 -1.00
C ALA A 205 24.33 -3.11 -1.24
N MET A 206 25.15 -3.77 -0.39
CA MET A 206 26.60 -3.82 -0.53
C MET A 206 27.03 -4.59 -1.78
N GLN A 207 28.20 -4.22 -2.31
CA GLN A 207 28.90 -5.05 -3.26
C GLN A 207 29.26 -6.39 -2.60
N ILE A 208 29.23 -7.49 -3.37
CA ILE A 208 29.47 -8.84 -2.85
C ILE A 208 30.85 -8.96 -2.17
N SER A 209 31.87 -8.27 -2.67
CA SER A 209 33.20 -8.21 -2.05
C SER A 209 33.15 -7.62 -0.65
N ASP A 210 32.53 -6.45 -0.52
CA ASP A 210 32.45 -5.69 0.73
C ASP A 210 31.60 -6.43 1.75
N LEU A 211 30.53 -7.07 1.28
CA LEU A 211 29.70 -7.95 2.11
C LEU A 211 30.52 -9.15 2.62
N ALA A 212 31.35 -9.77 1.78
CA ALA A 212 32.17 -10.89 2.19
C ALA A 212 33.21 -10.48 3.23
N ASP A 213 33.86 -9.34 3.06
CA ASP A 213 34.82 -8.81 4.02
C ASP A 213 34.14 -8.44 5.34
N TRP A 214 32.99 -7.76 5.28
CA TRP A 214 32.19 -7.46 6.46
C TRP A 214 31.76 -8.71 7.22
N VAL A 215 31.32 -9.78 6.54
CA VAL A 215 30.94 -11.05 7.18
C VAL A 215 32.16 -11.71 7.83
N ARG A 216 33.36 -11.66 7.23
CA ARG A 216 34.59 -12.24 7.81
C ARG A 216 35.01 -11.55 9.10
N GLU A 217 34.70 -10.27 9.27
CA GLU A 217 34.97 -9.55 10.51
C GLU A 217 34.01 -9.92 11.66
N LEU A 218 32.94 -10.66 11.40
CA LEU A 218 32.03 -11.11 12.44
C LEU A 218 32.65 -12.31 13.18
N ASP A 219 33.27 -12.02 14.32
CA ASP A 219 33.88 -13.01 15.20
C ASP A 219 32.80 -13.64 16.11
N GLU A 220 31.92 -14.42 15.51
CA GLU A 220 30.82 -15.09 16.21
C GLU A 220 30.78 -16.58 15.83
N PRO A 221 30.65 -17.49 16.82
CA PRO A 221 30.66 -18.92 16.56
C PRO A 221 29.48 -19.33 15.67
N SER A 222 29.80 -20.11 14.64
CA SER A 222 28.86 -20.67 13.66
C SER A 222 27.78 -21.52 14.31
#